data_AF-A0A133NDM4-F1
#
_entry.id   AF-A0A133NDM4-F1
#
_cell.length_a   1.000
_cell.length_b   1.000
_cell.length_c   1.000
_cell.angle_alpha   90.00
_cell.angle_beta   90.00
_cell.angle_gamma   90.00
#
_symmetry.space_group_name_H-M   'P 1'
#
loop_
_entity.id
_entity.type
_entity.pdbx_description
1 polymer ?
#
loop_
_entity_poly.entity_id
_entity_poly.type
_entity_poly.pdbx_seq_one_letter_code
_entity_poly.pdbx_strand_id
1 'polypeptide(L)'
;MKLAEKLQLMRKREGLSQEDLAEKLGISRQAVSKWESGQSVPDLNKLIILSELYNVTIDYLVKETYEFEGSQGKEIGNTGKQDRENLGNKETQLIIHFNNKYSLEYEYKSKKTICGLPLVHINLGRGLRKAKGIIAIGNISCGIISIGFVSLGIFSLGFLSIGLISIALLAIGFLLSIGTISLGGFSIGAIAVGKYSIGASAIASDIAIGDYAKANIAIGNITEGSNLIPLGTSGEEIEELIKHEYPNLGQWFINKIKFFLGCIRIEN
;
A
#
# COMPACT_ATOMS: atom_id res chain seq x y z
N MET A 1 10.17 5.77 34.64
CA MET A 1 10.21 4.55 35.47
C MET A 1 11.53 3.81 35.32
N LYS A 2 12.12 3.37 36.43
CA LYS A 2 13.36 2.57 36.47
C LYS A 2 13.09 1.07 36.37
N LEU A 3 14.11 0.26 36.03
CA LEU A 3 14.00 -1.20 35.88
C LEU A 3 13.38 -1.88 37.12
N ALA A 4 13.83 -1.51 38.33
CA ALA A 4 13.34 -2.07 39.59
C ALA A 4 11.82 -1.92 39.76
N GLU A 5 11.30 -0.72 39.46
CA GLU A 5 9.87 -0.41 39.51
C GLU A 5 9.08 -1.19 38.46
N LYS A 6 9.63 -1.33 37.24
CA LYS A 6 9.02 -2.10 36.15
C LYS A 6 8.89 -3.58 36.53
N LEU A 7 9.93 -4.17 37.10
CA LEU A 7 9.91 -5.57 37.54
C LEU A 7 8.85 -5.79 38.63
N GLN A 8 8.81 -4.91 39.63
CA GLN A 8 7.82 -5.00 40.70
C GLN A 8 6.38 -4.85 40.20
N LEU A 9 6.15 -3.92 39.27
CA LEU A 9 4.84 -3.70 38.67
C LEU A 9 4.38 -4.92 37.86
N MET A 10 5.25 -5.46 37.00
CA MET A 10 4.91 -6.61 36.16
C MET A 10 4.68 -7.88 36.99
N ARG A 11 5.49 -8.12 38.03
CA ARG A 11 5.26 -9.25 38.95
C ARG A 11 3.88 -9.17 39.61
N LYS A 12 3.50 -7.98 40.12
CA LYS A 12 2.19 -7.77 40.74
C LYS A 12 1.04 -7.92 39.74
N ARG A 13 1.23 -7.50 38.50
CA ARG A 13 0.23 -7.63 37.42
C ARG A 13 -0.04 -9.09 37.07
N GLU A 14 0.98 -9.93 37.07
CA GLU A 14 0.84 -11.39 36.90
C GLU A 14 0.36 -12.10 38.19
N GLY A 15 0.08 -11.36 39.26
CA GLY A 15 -0.40 -11.92 40.53
C GLY A 15 0.63 -12.75 41.30
N LEU A 16 1.92 -12.65 40.97
CA LEU A 16 2.99 -13.47 41.54
C LEU A 16 3.52 -12.89 42.85
N SER A 17 3.84 -13.72 43.83
CA SER A 17 4.69 -13.33 44.96
C SER A 17 6.17 -13.29 44.55
N GLN A 18 7.03 -12.68 45.37
CA GLN A 18 8.47 -12.69 45.11
C GLN A 18 9.06 -14.11 45.18
N GLU A 19 8.49 -14.97 46.04
CA GLU A 19 8.81 -16.40 46.10
C GLU A 19 8.44 -17.10 44.78
N ASP A 20 7.22 -16.88 44.27
CA ASP A 20 6.74 -17.57 43.05
C ASP A 20 7.58 -17.17 41.82
N LEU A 21 7.95 -15.89 41.73
CA LEU A 21 8.83 -15.42 40.66
C LEU A 21 10.24 -16.01 40.79
N ALA A 22 10.75 -16.11 42.01
CA ALA A 22 12.07 -16.69 42.26
C ALA A 22 12.11 -18.19 41.88
N GLU A 23 11.05 -18.93 42.20
CA GLU A 23 10.89 -20.33 41.81
C GLU A 23 10.85 -20.50 40.30
N LYS A 24 10.02 -19.71 39.60
CA LYS A 24 9.95 -19.71 38.12
C LYS A 24 11.27 -19.40 37.44
N LEU A 25 12.10 -18.56 38.06
CA LEU A 25 13.40 -18.15 37.51
C LEU A 25 14.56 -19.04 38.00
N GLY A 26 14.31 -20.00 38.89
CA GLY A 26 15.34 -20.84 39.51
C GLY A 26 16.40 -20.04 40.27
N ILE A 27 15.98 -19.02 41.03
CA ILE A 27 16.85 -18.15 41.84
C ILE A 27 16.33 -18.03 43.27
N SER A 28 17.09 -17.39 44.16
CA SER A 28 16.62 -17.11 45.51
C SER A 28 15.65 -15.92 45.53
N ARG A 29 14.65 -15.96 46.42
CA ARG A 29 13.75 -14.82 46.67
C ARG A 29 14.49 -13.54 47.03
N GLN A 30 15.62 -13.66 47.73
CA GLN A 30 16.49 -12.53 48.06
C GLN A 30 17.03 -11.83 46.81
N ALA A 31 17.32 -12.57 45.72
CA ALA A 31 17.76 -11.98 44.46
C ALA A 31 16.65 -11.14 43.82
N VAL A 32 15.41 -11.66 43.77
CA VAL A 32 14.23 -10.91 43.28
C VAL A 32 14.01 -9.64 44.11
N SER A 33 14.08 -9.74 45.43
CA SER A 33 13.93 -8.57 46.31
C SER A 33 14.97 -7.49 46.03
N LYS A 34 16.24 -7.87 45.79
CA LYS A 34 17.31 -6.92 45.47
C LYS A 34 17.11 -6.25 44.11
N TRP A 35 16.56 -6.98 43.13
CA TRP A 35 16.21 -6.43 41.82
C TRP A 35 15.07 -5.41 41.92
N GLU A 36 14.00 -5.75 42.66
CA GLU A 36 12.85 -4.85 42.85
C GLU A 36 13.16 -3.64 43.72
N SER A 37 14.17 -3.72 44.59
CA SER A 37 14.66 -2.57 45.38
C SER A 37 15.79 -1.80 44.69
N GLY A 38 16.20 -2.20 43.48
CA GLY A 38 17.29 -1.56 42.73
C GLY A 38 18.70 -1.73 43.33
N GLN A 39 18.89 -2.67 44.24
CA GLN A 39 20.18 -2.96 44.88
C GLN A 39 21.10 -3.83 43.98
N SER A 40 20.51 -4.58 43.05
CA SER A 40 21.24 -5.32 42.02
C SER A 40 20.41 -5.38 40.74
N VAL A 41 21.05 -5.80 39.65
CA VAL A 41 20.42 -5.90 38.32
C VAL A 41 20.42 -7.37 37.88
N PRO A 42 19.35 -7.87 37.24
CA PRO A 42 19.37 -9.20 36.63
C PRO A 42 20.42 -9.29 35.52
N ASP A 43 21.05 -10.44 35.37
CA ASP A 43 21.95 -10.67 34.23
C ASP A 43 21.17 -10.76 32.90
N LEU A 44 21.89 -10.78 31.78
CA LEU A 44 21.29 -10.82 30.45
C LEU A 44 20.36 -12.04 30.24
N ASN A 45 20.75 -13.21 30.74
CA ASN A 45 19.95 -14.43 30.59
C ASN A 45 18.64 -14.31 31.38
N LYS A 46 18.69 -13.76 32.59
CA LYS A 46 17.49 -13.50 33.41
C LYS A 46 16.62 -12.42 32.78
N LEU A 47 17.20 -11.39 32.16
CA LEU A 47 16.44 -10.38 31.42
C LEU A 47 15.69 -10.98 30.22
N ILE A 48 16.29 -11.93 29.48
CA ILE A 48 15.61 -12.64 28.39
C ILE A 48 14.41 -13.42 28.95
N ILE A 49 14.61 -14.23 29.98
CA ILE A 49 13.54 -15.04 30.58
C ILE A 49 12.41 -14.15 31.14
N LEU A 50 12.75 -13.04 31.79
CA LEU A 50 11.77 -12.06 32.28
C LEU A 50 11.00 -11.41 31.13
N SER A 51 11.67 -11.13 30.01
CA SER A 51 11.03 -10.55 28.82
C SER A 51 10.00 -11.50 28.22
N GLU A 52 10.30 -12.80 28.17
CA GLU A 52 9.37 -13.85 27.73
C GLU A 52 8.22 -14.04 28.73
N LEU A 53 8.53 -14.10 30.04
CA LEU A 53 7.55 -14.29 31.11
C LEU A 53 6.49 -13.17 31.12
N TYR A 54 6.91 -11.93 30.92
CA TYR A 54 6.01 -10.76 30.92
C TYR A 54 5.53 -10.36 29.53
N ASN A 55 5.92 -11.10 28.48
CA ASN A 55 5.61 -10.79 27.09
C ASN A 55 5.96 -9.34 26.70
N VAL A 56 7.17 -8.90 27.07
CA VAL A 56 7.71 -7.57 26.74
C VAL A 56 9.08 -7.71 26.08
N THR A 57 9.59 -6.66 25.46
CA THR A 57 10.96 -6.67 24.94
C THR A 57 11.98 -6.37 26.05
N ILE A 58 13.19 -6.92 25.92
CA ILE A 58 14.32 -6.57 26.81
C ILE A 58 14.56 -5.05 26.81
N ASP A 59 14.37 -4.40 25.66
CA ASP A 59 14.47 -2.96 25.52
C ASP A 59 13.55 -2.20 26.49
N TYR A 60 12.31 -2.67 26.63
CA TYR A 60 11.33 -2.10 27.55
C TYR A 60 11.76 -2.27 29.01
N LEU A 61 12.36 -3.41 29.38
CA LEU A 61 12.87 -3.65 30.73
C LEU A 61 14.02 -2.70 31.06
N VAL A 62 14.99 -2.57 30.16
CA VAL A 62 16.28 -1.90 30.45
C VAL A 62 16.23 -0.40 30.26
N LYS A 63 15.51 0.13 29.26
CA LYS A 63 15.47 1.58 29.01
C LYS A 63 14.67 2.31 30.08
N GLU A 64 15.22 3.39 30.63
CA GLU A 64 14.45 4.30 31.47
C GLU A 64 13.44 5.06 30.59
N THR A 65 12.15 4.94 30.93
CA THR A 65 11.12 5.79 30.33
C THR A 65 11.08 7.10 31.11
N TYR A 66 11.50 8.19 30.46
CA TYR A 66 11.23 9.54 30.95
C TYR A 66 9.77 9.84 30.67
N GLU A 67 8.99 10.13 31.71
CA GLU A 67 7.72 10.81 31.52
C GLU A 67 8.05 12.20 30.97
N PHE A 68 7.72 12.44 29.71
CA PHE A 68 7.69 13.80 29.18
C PHE A 68 6.49 14.50 29.82
N GLU A 69 6.72 15.22 30.92
CA GLU A 69 5.79 16.26 31.35
C GLU A 69 5.81 17.36 30.28
N GLY A 70 4.67 17.52 29.60
CA GLY A 70 4.37 18.73 28.86
C GLY A 70 5.06 18.89 27.50
N SER A 71 4.38 18.46 26.45
CA SER A 71 4.32 19.26 25.22
C SER A 71 2.94 19.04 24.59
N GLN A 72 2.09 20.05 24.70
CA GLN A 72 0.82 20.15 23.99
C GLN A 72 1.05 19.96 22.49
N GLY A 73 0.84 18.74 22.00
CA GLY A 73 0.80 18.41 20.59
C GLY A 73 -0.63 18.51 20.09
N LYS A 74 -0.94 19.66 19.48
CA LYS A 74 -2.20 19.99 18.80
C LYS A 74 -2.87 18.78 18.13
N GLU A 75 -4.02 18.38 18.68
CA GLU A 75 -5.05 17.70 17.91
C GLU A 75 -5.55 18.66 16.82
N ILE A 76 -5.32 18.30 15.56
CA ILE A 76 -6.09 18.89 14.45
C ILE A 76 -7.42 18.15 14.43
N GLY A 77 -8.48 18.92 14.72
CA GLY A 77 -9.76 18.43 15.21
C GLY A 77 -10.50 17.45 14.30
N ASN A 78 -11.14 16.50 14.97
CA ASN A 78 -12.23 15.72 14.44
C ASN A 78 -13.54 16.40 14.87
N THR A 79 -14.40 16.77 13.92
CA THR A 79 -15.78 17.19 14.20
C THR A 79 -16.70 15.99 14.00
N GLY A 80 -17.36 15.54 15.07
CA GLY A 80 -18.38 14.51 14.99
C GLY A 80 -18.76 13.99 16.37
N LYS A 81 -19.89 14.49 16.89
CA LYS A 81 -20.52 14.18 18.17
C LYS A 81 -20.90 12.70 18.31
N GLN A 82 -20.90 12.24 19.58
CA GLN A 82 -21.78 11.24 20.26
C GLN A 82 -20.93 10.53 21.33
N ASP A 83 -21.35 10.16 22.54
CA ASP A 83 -22.45 10.47 23.44
C ASP A 83 -21.91 10.24 24.86
N ARG A 84 -22.47 10.90 25.86
CA ARG A 84 -22.16 10.62 27.28
C ARG A 84 -22.90 9.35 27.71
N GLU A 85 -22.23 8.42 28.39
CA GLU A 85 -22.74 7.81 29.63
C GLU A 85 -21.76 6.82 30.30
N ASN A 86 -21.86 6.80 31.62
CA ASN A 86 -21.44 5.79 32.60
C ASN A 86 -19.97 5.64 33.05
N LEU A 87 -19.75 6.19 34.25
CA LEU A 87 -18.72 5.84 35.22
C LEU A 87 -19.14 4.57 35.97
N GLY A 88 -18.42 3.46 35.75
CA GLY A 88 -18.65 2.24 36.54
C GLY A 88 -18.13 1.00 35.85
N ASN A 89 -16.80 0.80 35.87
CA ASN A 89 -16.12 -0.48 36.06
C ASN A 89 -14.61 -0.24 36.02
N LYS A 90 -13.91 -0.67 37.08
CA LYS A 90 -12.45 -0.77 37.13
C LYS A 90 -12.01 -1.88 36.18
N GLU A 91 -12.00 -1.61 34.89
CA GLU A 91 -11.25 -2.40 33.93
C GLU A 91 -9.88 -1.74 33.76
N THR A 92 -8.85 -2.43 34.24
CA THR A 92 -7.45 -2.09 34.06
C THR A 92 -7.19 -1.94 32.57
N GLN A 93 -7.21 -0.71 32.05
CA GLN A 93 -6.84 -0.46 30.67
C GLN A 93 -5.38 -0.84 30.50
N LEU A 94 -5.17 -1.96 29.83
CA LEU A 94 -3.89 -2.46 29.42
C LEU A 94 -3.42 -1.55 28.28
N ILE A 95 -2.74 -0.47 28.61
CA ILE A 95 -2.06 0.36 27.62
C ILE A 95 -0.88 -0.48 27.10
N ILE A 96 -1.12 -1.26 26.04
CA ILE A 96 -0.05 -1.87 25.27
C ILE A 96 0.70 -0.73 24.60
N HIS A 97 1.80 -0.27 25.22
CA HIS A 97 2.82 0.48 24.50
C HIS A 97 3.45 -0.48 23.49
N PHE A 98 2.84 -0.59 22.30
CA PHE A 98 3.53 -1.14 21.14
C PHE A 98 4.72 -0.21 20.90
N ASN A 99 5.91 -0.64 21.33
CA ASN A 99 7.16 0.06 21.09
C ASN A 99 7.40 0.03 19.58
N ASN A 100 6.88 1.04 18.87
CA ASN A 100 6.94 1.22 17.42
C ASN A 100 8.37 1.63 16.96
N LYS A 101 9.41 1.08 17.60
CA LYS A 101 10.81 1.53 17.50
C LYS A 101 11.62 0.74 16.47
N TYR A 102 10.95 0.19 15.47
CA TYR A 102 11.55 -0.11 14.18
C TYR A 102 10.67 0.54 13.12
N SER A 103 10.85 1.85 12.92
CA SER A 103 10.30 2.48 11.74
C SER A 103 11.08 1.91 10.54
N LEU A 104 10.42 1.11 9.70
CA LEU A 104 10.94 0.67 8.40
C LEU A 104 10.96 1.89 7.45
N GLU A 105 11.65 2.95 7.84
CA GLU A 105 11.75 4.21 7.10
C GLU A 105 13.09 4.22 6.35
N TYR A 106 13.01 4.31 5.03
CA TYR A 106 14.17 4.38 4.16
C TYR A 106 14.00 5.56 3.22
N GLU A 107 14.88 6.54 3.33
CA GLU A 107 14.94 7.67 2.41
C GLU A 107 16.33 7.72 1.76
N TYR A 108 16.34 7.72 0.43
CA TYR A 108 17.56 7.87 -0.37
C TYR A 108 17.33 8.92 -1.44
N LYS A 109 18.29 9.86 -1.55
CA LYS A 109 18.33 10.88 -2.62
C LYS A 109 19.69 10.80 -3.31
N SER A 110 19.67 10.72 -4.63
CA SER A 110 20.90 10.77 -5.42
C SER A 110 21.59 12.13 -5.32
N LYS A 111 22.93 12.14 -5.31
CA LYS A 111 23.73 13.37 -5.35
C LYS A 111 23.54 14.15 -6.66
N LYS A 112 23.31 13.45 -7.77
CA LYS A 112 23.09 14.07 -9.08
C LYS A 112 21.66 14.63 -9.13
N THR A 113 21.56 15.92 -9.43
CA THR A 113 20.28 16.62 -9.59
C THR A 113 20.13 17.14 -11.02
N ILE A 114 18.94 17.02 -11.59
CA ILE A 114 18.56 17.57 -12.90
C ILE A 114 17.37 18.52 -12.65
N CYS A 115 17.47 19.77 -13.11
CA CYS A 115 16.43 20.79 -12.91
C CYS A 115 16.02 20.98 -11.43
N GLY A 116 16.97 20.82 -10.49
CA GLY A 116 16.70 20.93 -9.05
C GLY A 116 16.01 19.71 -8.43
N LEU A 117 15.71 18.66 -9.22
CA LEU A 117 15.18 17.39 -8.74
C LEU A 117 16.29 16.34 -8.67
N PRO A 118 16.32 15.48 -7.63
CA PRO A 118 17.24 14.35 -7.59
C PRO A 118 16.96 13.39 -8.75
N LEU A 119 18.02 12.83 -9.35
CA LEU A 119 17.90 11.80 -10.37
C LEU A 119 17.11 10.59 -9.83
N VAL A 120 17.40 10.16 -8.60
CA VAL A 120 16.70 9.07 -7.92
C VAL A 120 16.29 9.53 -6.52
N HIS A 121 15.01 9.34 -6.19
CA HIS A 121 14.49 9.56 -4.85
C HIS A 121 13.65 8.35 -4.43
N ILE A 122 14.11 7.64 -3.41
CA ILE A 122 13.41 6.53 -2.79
C ILE A 122 12.94 7.01 -1.42
N ASN A 123 11.65 6.89 -1.12
CA ASN A 123 11.10 7.25 0.19
C ASN A 123 10.02 6.22 0.60
N LEU A 124 10.46 5.21 1.35
CA LEU A 124 9.66 4.11 1.84
C LEU A 124 9.46 4.25 3.35
N GLY A 125 8.27 3.91 3.84
CA GLY A 125 7.99 3.90 5.27
C GLY A 125 6.51 3.78 5.58
N ARG A 126 6.17 3.73 6.87
CA ARG A 126 4.77 3.80 7.31
C ARG A 126 4.25 5.24 7.13
N GLY A 127 3.03 5.39 6.61
CA GLY A 127 2.38 6.69 6.41
C GLY A 127 2.55 7.31 5.00
N LEU A 128 2.07 8.54 4.83
CA LEU A 128 2.01 9.25 3.54
C LEU A 128 3.35 9.93 3.19
N ARG A 129 4.39 9.14 2.95
CA ARG A 129 5.72 9.65 2.56
C ARG A 129 5.78 9.93 1.05
N LYS A 130 6.38 11.07 0.71
CA LYS A 130 6.45 11.60 -0.67
C LYS A 130 7.86 11.45 -1.25
N ALA A 131 7.98 10.77 -2.38
CA ALA A 131 9.17 10.72 -3.23
C ALA A 131 8.99 11.64 -4.44
N LYS A 132 9.99 12.48 -4.71
CA LYS A 132 10.03 13.43 -5.83
C LYS A 132 11.40 13.40 -6.50
N GLY A 133 11.44 13.06 -7.78
CA GLY A 133 12.69 12.94 -8.54
C GLY A 133 12.43 12.62 -10.01
N ILE A 134 13.49 12.45 -10.81
CA ILE A 134 13.34 11.93 -12.17
C ILE A 134 12.85 10.48 -12.12
N ILE A 135 13.49 9.67 -11.28
CA ILE A 135 13.05 8.33 -10.88
C ILE A 135 12.60 8.42 -9.42
N ALA A 136 11.31 8.23 -9.16
CA ALA A 136 10.71 8.31 -7.83
C ALA A 136 10.11 6.97 -7.41
N ILE A 137 10.50 6.48 -6.24
CA ILE A 137 9.99 5.23 -5.65
C ILE A 137 9.49 5.49 -4.24
N GLY A 138 8.22 5.20 -3.94
CA GLY A 138 7.69 5.40 -2.58
C GLY A 138 6.18 5.21 -2.46
N ASN A 139 5.62 5.48 -1.28
CA ASN A 139 4.16 5.35 -1.09
C ASN A 139 3.40 6.37 -1.95
N ILE A 140 3.87 7.62 -1.97
CA ILE A 140 3.41 8.66 -2.89
C ILE A 140 4.62 9.08 -3.74
N SER A 141 4.61 8.78 -5.03
CA SER A 141 5.73 9.07 -5.92
C SER A 141 5.34 10.04 -7.03
N CYS A 142 6.24 10.98 -7.35
CA CYS A 142 6.07 11.97 -8.41
C CYS A 142 7.38 12.11 -9.20
N GLY A 143 7.35 11.82 -10.51
CA GLY A 143 8.54 11.88 -11.34
C GLY A 143 8.30 11.63 -12.83
N ILE A 144 9.37 11.48 -13.61
CA ILE A 144 9.26 11.02 -15.00
C ILE A 144 8.95 9.53 -15.00
N ILE A 145 9.73 8.77 -14.22
CA ILE A 145 9.49 7.36 -13.92
C ILE A 145 9.07 7.29 -12.45
N SER A 146 7.86 6.83 -12.20
CA SER A 146 7.26 6.83 -10.87
C SER A 146 6.73 5.44 -10.52
N ILE A 147 7.13 4.92 -9.35
CA ILE A 147 6.71 3.62 -8.82
C ILE A 147 6.22 3.82 -7.38
N GLY A 148 4.94 3.52 -7.13
CA GLY A 148 4.40 3.71 -5.80
C GLY A 148 3.00 3.18 -5.56
N PHE A 149 2.47 3.41 -4.36
CA PHE A 149 1.07 3.11 -4.09
C PHE A 149 0.17 4.13 -4.81
N VAL A 150 0.46 5.41 -4.63
CA VAL A 150 -0.06 6.51 -5.44
C VAL A 150 1.08 7.07 -6.28
N SER A 151 0.95 7.00 -7.60
CA SER A 151 2.02 7.35 -8.53
C SER A 151 1.57 8.39 -9.56
N LEU A 152 2.38 9.43 -9.75
CA LEU A 152 2.19 10.47 -10.77
C LEU A 152 3.44 10.62 -11.63
N GLY A 153 3.33 10.43 -12.94
CA GLY A 153 4.48 10.63 -13.83
C GLY A 153 4.21 10.47 -15.31
N ILE A 154 5.27 10.48 -16.14
CA ILE A 154 5.14 10.15 -17.56
C ILE A 154 4.96 8.64 -17.71
N PHE A 155 5.87 7.88 -17.09
CA PHE A 155 5.77 6.43 -16.90
C PHE A 155 5.43 6.17 -15.44
N SER A 156 4.25 5.63 -15.19
CA SER A 156 3.70 5.52 -13.85
C SER A 156 3.23 4.09 -13.57
N LEU A 157 3.70 3.52 -12.45
CA LEU A 157 3.35 2.17 -11.98
C LEU A 157 2.86 2.26 -10.54
N GLY A 158 1.68 1.71 -10.24
CA GLY A 158 1.21 1.69 -8.86
C GLY A 158 -0.12 1.02 -8.59
N PHE A 159 -0.71 1.31 -7.43
CA PHE A 159 -2.08 0.91 -7.13
C PHE A 159 -3.08 1.90 -7.71
N LEU A 160 -2.83 3.19 -7.48
CA LEU A 160 -3.47 4.32 -8.13
C LEU A 160 -2.42 5.08 -8.92
N SER A 161 -2.62 5.23 -10.23
CA SER A 161 -1.61 5.80 -11.11
C SER A 161 -2.21 6.78 -12.12
N ILE A 162 -1.54 7.92 -12.28
CA ILE A 162 -1.84 8.91 -13.30
C ILE A 162 -0.58 9.17 -14.12
N GLY A 163 -0.68 9.06 -15.44
CA GLY A 163 0.45 9.39 -16.30
C GLY A 163 0.18 9.44 -17.80
N LEU A 164 1.23 9.59 -18.60
CA LEU A 164 1.14 9.44 -20.05
C LEU A 164 0.97 7.96 -20.40
N ILE A 165 1.82 7.12 -19.80
CA ILE A 165 1.75 5.66 -19.83
C ILE A 165 1.61 5.20 -18.38
N SER A 166 0.49 4.54 -18.06
CA SER A 166 0.11 4.16 -16.71
C SER A 166 -0.22 2.68 -16.61
N ILE A 167 0.32 2.01 -15.59
CA ILE A 167 0.00 0.63 -15.23
C ILE A 167 -0.40 0.60 -13.75
N ALA A 168 -1.65 0.25 -13.44
CA ALA A 168 -2.12 0.20 -12.06
C ALA A 168 -3.39 -0.62 -11.86
N LEU A 169 -3.87 -0.76 -10.62
CA LEU A 169 -5.22 -1.27 -10.38
C LEU A 169 -6.26 -0.26 -10.88
N LEU A 170 -6.10 0.99 -10.46
CA LEU A 170 -6.85 2.17 -10.89
C LEU A 170 -5.91 3.04 -11.72
N ALA A 171 -6.06 3.02 -13.04
CA ALA A 171 -5.13 3.65 -13.96
C ALA A 171 -5.78 4.78 -14.78
N ILE A 172 -5.15 5.96 -14.79
CA ILE A 172 -5.48 7.06 -15.70
C ILE A 172 -4.24 7.32 -16.57
N GLY A 173 -4.31 6.97 -17.85
CA GLY A 173 -3.20 7.06 -18.79
C GLY A 173 -3.58 7.90 -20.01
N PHE A 174 -2.94 9.05 -20.24
CA PHE A 174 -3.32 9.92 -21.35
C PHE A 174 -3.08 9.27 -22.72
N LEU A 175 -1.96 8.54 -22.89
CA LEU A 175 -1.65 7.77 -24.09
C LEU A 175 -2.05 6.31 -23.92
N LEU A 176 -1.49 5.62 -22.91
CA LEU A 176 -1.74 4.20 -22.64
C LEU A 176 -2.08 4.00 -21.17
N SER A 177 -3.17 3.29 -20.90
CA SER A 177 -3.64 2.94 -19.57
C SER A 177 -3.89 1.45 -19.48
N ILE A 178 -3.21 0.76 -18.56
CA ILE A 178 -3.41 -0.66 -18.28
C ILE A 178 -3.81 -0.80 -16.81
N GLY A 179 -4.96 -1.40 -16.55
CA GLY A 179 -5.38 -1.65 -15.19
C GLY A 179 -6.69 -2.39 -15.04
N THR A 180 -7.12 -2.70 -13.82
CA THR A 180 -8.45 -3.33 -13.65
C THR A 180 -9.56 -2.37 -14.01
N ILE A 181 -9.41 -1.10 -13.59
CA ILE A 181 -10.21 0.03 -14.04
C ILE A 181 -9.25 0.99 -14.71
N SER A 182 -9.42 1.19 -16.02
CA SER A 182 -8.51 1.98 -16.83
C SER A 182 -9.25 3.04 -17.63
N LEU A 183 -8.75 4.28 -17.54
CA LEU A 183 -9.18 5.42 -18.34
C LEU A 183 -8.00 5.93 -19.16
N GLY A 184 -8.17 6.10 -20.48
CA GLY A 184 -7.10 6.63 -21.31
C GLY A 184 -7.36 6.74 -22.80
N GLY A 185 -6.36 7.18 -23.57
CA GLY A 185 -6.42 7.14 -25.04
C GLY A 185 -6.55 5.70 -25.54
N PHE A 186 -5.53 4.89 -25.26
CA PHE A 186 -5.58 3.43 -25.35
C PHE A 186 -5.77 2.86 -23.94
N SER A 187 -6.86 2.12 -23.74
CA SER A 187 -7.23 1.62 -22.42
C SER A 187 -7.40 0.09 -22.45
N ILE A 188 -6.71 -0.60 -21.54
CA ILE A 188 -6.78 -2.06 -21.39
C ILE A 188 -7.15 -2.38 -19.95
N GLY A 189 -8.21 -3.16 -19.72
CA GLY A 189 -8.64 -3.48 -18.36
C GLY A 189 -9.87 -4.35 -18.23
N ALA A 190 -10.30 -4.64 -17.00
CA ALA A 190 -11.59 -5.30 -16.80
C ALA A 190 -12.74 -4.33 -17.14
N ILE A 191 -12.61 -3.09 -16.65
CA ILE A 191 -13.44 -1.94 -17.03
C ILE A 191 -12.53 -0.94 -17.73
N ALA A 192 -12.69 -0.79 -19.03
CA ALA A 192 -11.82 0.05 -19.86
C ALA A 192 -12.63 1.16 -20.52
N VAL A 193 -12.22 2.42 -20.31
CA VAL A 193 -12.81 3.60 -20.95
C VAL A 193 -11.76 4.36 -21.75
N GLY A 194 -12.02 4.66 -23.02
CA GLY A 194 -11.03 5.40 -23.81
C GLY A 194 -11.42 5.79 -25.23
N LYS A 195 -10.42 6.13 -26.06
CA LYS A 195 -10.62 6.29 -27.51
C LYS A 195 -10.62 4.91 -28.18
N TYR A 196 -9.68 4.06 -27.76
CA TYR A 196 -9.59 2.65 -28.10
C TYR A 196 -9.57 1.85 -26.80
N SER A 197 -10.48 0.91 -26.60
CA SER A 197 -10.62 0.17 -25.34
C SER A 197 -10.69 -1.34 -25.57
N ILE A 198 -10.03 -2.09 -24.67
CA ILE A 198 -10.04 -3.56 -24.63
C ILE A 198 -10.32 -4.00 -23.20
N GLY A 199 -11.37 -4.78 -22.98
CA GLY A 199 -11.72 -5.25 -21.65
C GLY A 199 -12.96 -6.13 -21.56
N ALA A 200 -13.32 -6.58 -20.37
CA ALA A 200 -14.58 -7.31 -20.18
C ALA A 200 -15.79 -6.38 -20.43
N SER A 201 -15.72 -5.16 -19.88
CA SER A 201 -16.61 -4.05 -20.18
C SER A 201 -15.80 -2.91 -20.81
N ALA A 202 -15.92 -2.74 -22.11
CA ALA A 202 -15.17 -1.79 -22.91
C ALA A 202 -16.08 -0.66 -23.42
N ILE A 203 -15.74 0.58 -23.08
CA ILE A 203 -16.44 1.79 -23.54
C ILE A 203 -15.43 2.66 -24.28
N ALA A 204 -15.67 2.91 -25.56
CA ALA A 204 -14.81 3.77 -26.35
C ALA A 204 -15.56 4.69 -27.31
N SER A 205 -14.88 5.72 -27.79
CA SER A 205 -15.40 6.52 -28.90
C SER A 205 -15.24 5.78 -30.23
N ASP A 206 -14.06 5.21 -30.51
CA ASP A 206 -13.73 4.71 -31.83
C ASP A 206 -13.88 3.18 -31.90
N ILE A 207 -13.08 2.44 -31.11
CA ILE A 207 -13.05 0.98 -31.11
C ILE A 207 -13.13 0.44 -29.68
N ALA A 208 -14.11 -0.42 -29.41
CA ALA A 208 -14.24 -1.18 -28.16
C ALA A 208 -14.24 -2.69 -28.44
N ILE A 209 -13.45 -3.44 -27.68
CA ILE A 209 -13.36 -4.91 -27.76
C ILE A 209 -13.61 -5.50 -26.38
N GLY A 210 -14.65 -6.34 -26.24
CA GLY A 210 -14.99 -6.93 -24.96
C GLY A 210 -16.22 -7.82 -24.97
N ASP A 211 -16.55 -8.43 -23.83
CA ASP A 211 -17.83 -9.16 -23.70
C ASP A 211 -19.01 -8.18 -23.84
N TYR A 212 -18.93 -7.07 -23.11
CA TYR A 212 -19.71 -5.85 -23.35
C TYR A 212 -18.83 -4.79 -24.02
N ALA A 213 -19.26 -4.30 -25.20
CA ALA A 213 -18.53 -3.30 -25.96
C ALA A 213 -19.45 -2.17 -26.45
N LYS A 214 -19.10 -0.92 -26.12
CA LYS A 214 -19.81 0.28 -26.57
C LYS A 214 -18.88 1.24 -27.29
N ALA A 215 -19.01 1.40 -28.61
CA ALA A 215 -18.21 2.32 -29.43
C ALA A 215 -18.77 2.48 -30.86
N ASN A 216 -18.17 3.32 -31.70
CA ASN A 216 -18.48 3.34 -33.13
C ASN A 216 -18.26 1.95 -33.76
N ILE A 217 -17.08 1.36 -33.55
CA ILE A 217 -16.82 -0.06 -33.84
C ILE A 217 -16.83 -0.83 -32.52
N ALA A 218 -17.88 -1.62 -32.30
CA ALA A 218 -18.05 -2.45 -31.11
C ALA A 218 -17.88 -3.93 -31.47
N ILE A 219 -16.85 -4.58 -30.92
CA ILE A 219 -16.56 -6.00 -31.11
C ILE A 219 -16.86 -6.73 -29.79
N GLY A 220 -17.92 -7.55 -29.76
CA GLY A 220 -18.41 -8.13 -28.51
C GLY A 220 -19.54 -9.15 -28.64
N ASN A 221 -19.90 -9.77 -27.51
CA ASN A 221 -21.14 -10.56 -27.41
C ASN A 221 -22.36 -9.63 -27.22
N ILE A 222 -22.19 -8.60 -26.39
CA ILE A 222 -23.16 -7.54 -26.15
C ILE A 222 -22.55 -6.25 -26.69
N THR A 223 -23.12 -5.71 -27.77
CA THR A 223 -22.54 -4.56 -28.50
C THR A 223 -23.53 -3.40 -28.63
N GLU A 224 -23.03 -2.18 -28.43
CA GLU A 224 -23.76 -0.92 -28.64
C GLU A 224 -22.92 0.04 -29.50
N GLY A 225 -23.47 0.58 -30.59
CA GLY A 225 -22.65 1.32 -31.55
C GLY A 225 -23.26 1.51 -32.94
N SER A 226 -22.46 2.07 -33.84
CA SER A 226 -22.81 2.18 -35.27
C SER A 226 -22.49 0.90 -36.05
N ASN A 227 -21.29 0.34 -35.82
CA ASN A 227 -20.79 -0.86 -36.49
C ASN A 227 -20.55 -1.96 -35.46
N LEU A 228 -21.46 -2.94 -35.44
CA LEU A 228 -21.50 -4.03 -34.47
C LEU A 228 -20.90 -5.29 -35.08
N ILE A 229 -19.89 -5.85 -34.42
CA ILE A 229 -19.14 -7.01 -34.89
C ILE A 229 -19.20 -8.13 -33.83
N PRO A 230 -19.79 -9.29 -34.14
CA PRO A 230 -19.73 -10.46 -33.27
C PRO A 230 -18.30 -10.99 -33.10
N LEU A 231 -17.97 -11.61 -31.96
CA LEU A 231 -16.64 -12.20 -31.71
C LEU A 231 -16.20 -13.27 -32.73
N GLY A 232 -17.13 -13.86 -33.47
CA GLY A 232 -16.87 -14.94 -34.45
C GLY A 232 -16.45 -14.48 -35.84
N THR A 233 -16.52 -13.18 -36.14
CA THR A 233 -16.21 -12.60 -37.46
C THR A 233 -14.76 -12.87 -37.89
N SER A 234 -14.51 -13.03 -39.19
CA SER A 234 -13.15 -13.25 -39.70
C SER A 234 -12.27 -12.02 -39.42
N GLY A 235 -11.01 -12.26 -39.03
CA GLY A 235 -10.06 -11.17 -38.80
C GLY A 235 -9.79 -10.31 -40.05
N GLU A 236 -10.07 -10.84 -41.24
CA GLU A 236 -9.97 -10.11 -42.52
C GLU A 236 -11.13 -9.12 -42.68
N GLU A 237 -12.36 -9.54 -42.39
CA GLU A 237 -13.56 -8.68 -42.44
C GLU A 237 -13.45 -7.53 -41.43
N ILE A 238 -12.91 -7.79 -40.24
CA ILE A 238 -12.66 -6.77 -39.20
C ILE A 238 -11.62 -5.76 -39.68
N GLU A 239 -10.55 -6.22 -40.33
CA GLU A 239 -9.50 -5.36 -40.87
C GLU A 239 -10.04 -4.46 -41.99
N GLU A 240 -10.84 -5.00 -42.91
CA GLU A 240 -11.47 -4.21 -43.97
C GLU A 240 -12.39 -3.12 -43.40
N LEU A 241 -13.20 -3.45 -42.40
CA LEU A 241 -14.10 -2.48 -41.76
C LEU A 241 -13.32 -1.37 -41.04
N ILE A 242 -12.29 -1.72 -40.27
CA ILE A 242 -11.44 -0.73 -39.59
C ILE A 242 -10.73 0.16 -40.60
N LYS A 243 -10.24 -0.38 -41.71
CA LYS A 243 -9.59 0.41 -42.78
C LYS A 243 -10.55 1.33 -43.50
N HIS A 244 -11.79 0.89 -43.72
CA HIS A 244 -12.82 1.69 -44.36
C HIS A 244 -13.22 2.88 -43.48
N GLU A 245 -13.39 2.67 -42.18
CA GLU A 245 -13.86 3.70 -41.25
C GLU A 245 -12.73 4.60 -40.71
N TYR A 246 -11.53 4.05 -40.53
CA TYR A 246 -10.34 4.76 -40.03
C TYR A 246 -9.14 4.57 -40.97
N PRO A 247 -9.13 5.20 -42.17
CA PRO A 247 -8.10 4.99 -43.20
C PRO A 247 -6.69 5.46 -42.77
N ASN A 248 -6.61 6.36 -41.79
CA ASN A 248 -5.33 6.87 -41.26
C ASN A 248 -4.78 6.04 -40.09
N LEU A 249 -5.46 4.96 -39.69
CA LEU A 249 -5.03 4.12 -38.58
C LEU A 249 -3.80 3.29 -38.99
N GLY A 250 -2.74 3.35 -38.20
CA GLY A 250 -1.49 2.68 -38.53
C GLY A 250 -1.63 1.15 -38.63
N GLN A 251 -1.08 0.55 -39.69
CA GLN A 251 -1.16 -0.90 -39.95
C GLN A 251 -0.62 -1.75 -38.77
N TRP A 252 0.37 -1.24 -38.04
CA TRP A 252 0.89 -1.90 -36.83
C TRP A 252 -0.19 -2.12 -35.77
N PHE A 253 -1.11 -1.18 -35.60
CA PHE A 253 -2.19 -1.27 -34.62
C PHE A 253 -3.27 -2.28 -35.06
N ILE A 254 -3.64 -2.27 -36.34
CA ILE A 254 -4.55 -3.25 -36.93
C ILE A 254 -4.02 -4.68 -36.74
N ASN A 255 -2.73 -4.88 -36.99
CA ASN A 255 -2.07 -6.18 -36.77
C ASN A 255 -2.12 -6.62 -35.29
N LYS A 256 -2.05 -5.67 -34.34
CA LYS A 256 -2.18 -5.97 -32.90
C LYS A 256 -3.61 -6.35 -32.52
N ILE A 257 -4.61 -5.67 -33.08
CA ILE A 257 -6.02 -6.06 -32.92
C ILE A 257 -6.23 -7.48 -33.46
N LYS A 258 -5.74 -7.77 -34.68
CA LYS A 258 -5.82 -9.11 -35.29
C LYS A 258 -5.16 -10.19 -34.44
N PHE A 259 -3.96 -9.91 -33.92
CA PHE A 259 -3.27 -10.83 -33.00
C PHE A 259 -4.10 -11.09 -31.74
N PHE A 260 -4.65 -10.03 -31.13
CA PHE A 260 -5.44 -10.14 -29.90
C PHE A 260 -6.75 -10.92 -30.11
N LEU A 261 -7.48 -10.63 -31.19
CA LEU A 261 -8.69 -11.37 -31.56
C LEU A 261 -8.39 -12.83 -31.93
N GLY A 262 -7.25 -13.08 -32.60
CA GLY A 262 -6.78 -14.42 -32.87
C GLY A 262 -6.54 -15.24 -31.60
N CYS A 263 -5.98 -14.63 -30.54
CA CYS A 263 -5.81 -15.30 -29.25
C CYS A 263 -7.15 -15.67 -28.59
N ILE A 264 -8.15 -14.79 -28.66
CA ILE A 264 -9.49 -15.05 -28.07
C ILE A 264 -10.18 -16.22 -28.78
N ARG A 265 -9.98 -16.38 -30.09
CA ARG A 265 -10.62 -17.44 -30.88
C ARG A 265 -10.08 -18.86 -30.63
N ILE A 266 -8.91 -19.01 -30.03
CA ILE A 266 -8.31 -20.33 -29.75
C ILE A 266 -9.01 -21.03 -28.56
N GLU A 267 -9.77 -20.30 -27.75
CA GLU A 267 -10.42 -20.84 -26.53
C GLU A 267 -11.88 -21.29 -26.70
N ASN A 268 -12.48 -21.17 -27.90
CA ASN A 268 -13.85 -21.66 -28.21
C ASN A 268 -13.85 -22.85 -29.16
#